data_AF-A0AAV6AP41-F1
#
_entry.id   AF-A0AAV6AP41-F1
#
_cell.length_a   1.000
_cell.length_b   1.000
_cell.length_c   1.000
_cell.angle_alpha   90.00
_cell.angle_beta   90.00
_cell.angle_gamma   90.00
#
_symmetry.space_group_name_H-M   'P 1'
#
loop_
_entity.id
_entity.type
_entity.pdbx_description
1 polymer ?
#
loop_
_entity_poly.entity_id
_entity_poly.type
_entity_poly.pdbx_seq_one_letter_code
_entity_poly.pdbx_strand_id
1 'polypeptide(L)'
;MKVALLGFTTVNLGDDLQGIATSLNLPHVDRIVERDRLATLSLDERHFCMMQSWFTKQRLRAPSDAIDPMFFGFCFGGETMQYGLWPRYLRAHQPIGARDTRSVELMKNRGVDTFWSGCLTLRMGSFLRPIPREERSGTFMVDVLPDTESAIPDAIKEKAVRISNAVPPMMLDDPLARMARIARMCDRLRRAELVITKRLHTALPCVGFGTPTVVFAKDRKGNRHRFSGYESFLSVTFFGEKTAPPSIDWANVGPAVIPDHLNERYAKLRVDIAAKLGAVDETRYDEMARTDTITIANPGLGHESGRIRIDLGMAKVERLPTTWTSTHITFDLESFASFERYRMPVEVQGSRSREWVAVGATDQLIAAATTGAGHAW
;
A
#
# COMPACT_ATOMS: atom_id res chain seq x y z
N MET A 1 18.59 -11.29 -6.59
CA MET A 1 17.21 -11.82 -6.63
C MET A 1 16.29 -10.68 -7.01
N LYS A 2 15.45 -10.86 -8.05
CA LYS A 2 14.45 -9.85 -8.40
C LYS A 2 13.32 -9.80 -7.38
N VAL A 3 12.72 -8.62 -7.21
CA VAL A 3 11.67 -8.32 -6.24
C VAL A 3 10.41 -7.86 -6.96
N ALA A 4 9.32 -8.60 -6.76
CA ALA A 4 8.00 -8.28 -7.24
C ALA A 4 7.13 -7.69 -6.12
N LEU A 5 6.44 -6.60 -6.42
CA LEU A 5 5.45 -5.98 -5.56
C LEU A 5 4.03 -6.32 -6.02
N LEU A 6 3.12 -6.61 -5.10
CA LEU A 6 1.71 -6.78 -5.44
C LEU A 6 1.08 -5.44 -5.83
N GLY A 7 0.46 -5.39 -7.02
CA GLY A 7 -0.34 -4.28 -7.51
C GLY A 7 -1.81 -4.64 -7.70
N PHE A 8 -2.66 -3.61 -7.82
CA PHE A 8 -4.11 -3.74 -7.67
C PHE A 8 -4.87 -2.91 -8.71
N THR A 9 -5.96 -3.49 -9.22
CA THR A 9 -6.94 -2.88 -10.13
C THR A 9 -8.32 -2.80 -9.47
N THR A 10 -8.37 -2.79 -8.14
CA THR A 10 -9.62 -2.79 -7.36
C THR A 10 -10.19 -1.38 -7.22
N VAL A 11 -11.43 -1.26 -6.76
CA VAL A 11 -12.08 0.05 -6.51
C VAL A 11 -11.68 0.68 -5.17
N ASN A 12 -10.74 0.10 -4.43
CA ASN A 12 -10.38 0.53 -3.08
C ASN A 12 -8.88 0.83 -2.97
N LEU A 13 -8.54 2.11 -2.77
CA LEU A 13 -7.16 2.57 -2.61
C LEU A 13 -6.44 1.98 -1.39
N GLY A 14 -7.19 1.46 -0.40
CA GLY A 14 -6.59 0.73 0.71
C GLY A 14 -5.86 -0.55 0.29
N ASP A 15 -6.10 -1.06 -0.92
CA ASP A 15 -5.30 -2.14 -1.48
C ASP A 15 -3.94 -1.62 -1.99
N ASP A 16 -3.89 -0.47 -2.66
CA ASP A 16 -2.64 0.18 -3.09
C ASP A 16 -1.76 0.57 -1.89
N LEU A 17 -2.37 0.99 -0.77
CA LEU A 17 -1.61 1.26 0.46
C LEU A 17 -0.88 0.03 1.00
N GLN A 18 -1.46 -1.16 0.84
CA GLN A 18 -0.76 -2.40 1.18
C GLN A 18 0.50 -2.55 0.31
N GLY A 19 0.43 -2.22 -0.97
CA GLY A 19 1.60 -2.16 -1.87
C GLY A 19 2.66 -1.20 -1.35
N ILE A 20 2.31 0.05 -1.08
CA ILE A 20 3.26 1.06 -0.56
C ILE A 20 3.88 0.62 0.79
N ALA A 21 3.06 0.12 1.72
CA ALA A 21 3.57 -0.37 3.00
C ALA A 21 4.58 -1.52 2.84
N THR A 22 4.37 -2.35 1.81
CA THR A 22 5.31 -3.42 1.45
C THR A 22 6.59 -2.84 0.85
N SER A 23 6.50 -1.90 -0.10
CA SER A 23 7.69 -1.31 -0.75
C SER A 23 8.59 -0.56 0.23
N LEU A 24 8.03 0.05 1.27
CA LEU A 24 8.79 0.68 2.36
C LEU A 24 9.70 -0.31 3.09
N ASN A 25 9.36 -1.60 3.08
CA ASN A 25 10.12 -2.69 3.69
C ASN A 25 11.04 -3.44 2.71
N LEU A 26 11.18 -2.99 1.47
CA LEU A 26 12.00 -3.66 0.46
C LEU A 26 13.18 -2.79 0.04
N PRO A 27 14.36 -3.38 -0.22
CA PRO A 27 15.54 -2.61 -0.64
C PRO A 27 15.38 -2.06 -2.06
N HIS A 28 14.60 -2.74 -2.90
CA HIS A 28 14.25 -2.32 -4.25
C HIS A 28 12.99 -3.04 -4.74
N VAL A 29 12.39 -2.52 -5.82
CA VAL A 29 11.26 -3.15 -6.53
C VAL A 29 11.60 -3.21 -8.01
N ASP A 30 11.67 -4.41 -8.57
CA ASP A 30 12.00 -4.61 -10.00
C ASP A 30 10.74 -4.75 -10.87
N ARG A 31 9.60 -5.15 -10.27
CA ARG A 31 8.35 -5.32 -11.00
C ARG A 31 7.12 -5.15 -10.10
N ILE A 32 6.04 -4.59 -10.62
CA ILE A 32 4.71 -4.72 -10.00
C ILE A 32 3.95 -5.85 -10.71
N VAL A 33 3.36 -6.76 -9.94
CA VAL A 33 2.59 -7.89 -10.43
C VAL A 33 1.15 -7.82 -9.95
N GLU A 34 0.19 -8.07 -10.85
CA GLU A 34 -1.22 -8.00 -10.48
C GLU A 34 -1.57 -9.14 -9.50
N ARG A 35 -2.04 -8.77 -8.31
CA ARG A 35 -2.33 -9.72 -7.22
C ARG A 35 -3.28 -10.84 -7.63
N ASP A 36 -4.27 -10.54 -8.49
CA ASP A 36 -5.28 -11.51 -8.97
C ASP A 36 -4.81 -12.38 -10.15
N ARG A 37 -3.59 -12.17 -10.68
CA ARG A 37 -3.01 -12.96 -11.79
C ARG A 37 -1.79 -13.79 -11.40
N LEU A 38 -1.42 -13.85 -10.12
CA LEU A 38 -0.20 -14.51 -9.62
C LEU A 38 0.01 -15.95 -10.12
N ALA A 39 -1.07 -16.70 -10.35
CA ALA A 39 -0.99 -18.08 -10.80
C ALA A 39 -0.70 -18.25 -12.30
N THR A 40 -0.98 -17.22 -13.10
CA THR A 40 -0.77 -17.22 -14.56
C THR A 40 0.35 -16.29 -14.97
N LEU A 41 1.12 -15.78 -14.01
CA LEU A 41 2.27 -14.94 -14.30
C LEU A 41 3.36 -15.77 -14.98
N SER A 42 3.76 -15.28 -16.14
CA SER A 42 5.03 -15.65 -16.77
C SER A 42 6.04 -14.57 -16.41
N LEU A 43 7.06 -14.94 -15.66
CA LEU A 43 8.21 -14.09 -15.35
C LEU A 43 9.44 -14.69 -16.02
N ASP A 44 10.35 -13.82 -16.43
CA ASP A 44 11.65 -14.16 -17.01
C ASP A 44 12.55 -14.94 -16.03
N GLU A 45 12.40 -14.64 -14.74
CA GLU A 45 13.08 -15.34 -13.67
C GLU A 45 12.22 -15.37 -12.39
N ARG A 46 12.72 -16.08 -11.37
CA ARG A 46 12.04 -16.18 -10.08
C ARG A 46 12.13 -14.86 -9.32
N HIS A 47 11.00 -14.34 -8.88
CA HIS A 47 10.90 -13.09 -8.11
C HIS A 47 10.51 -13.36 -6.66
N PHE A 48 11.21 -12.74 -5.72
CA PHE A 48 10.70 -12.60 -4.36
C PHE A 48 9.41 -11.80 -4.36
N CYS A 49 8.39 -12.23 -3.62
CA CYS A 49 7.18 -11.44 -3.44
C CYS A 49 6.63 -11.59 -2.02
N MET A 50 6.36 -10.44 -1.37
CA MET A 50 5.70 -10.47 -0.08
C MET A 50 4.19 -10.63 -0.26
N MET A 51 3.64 -11.67 0.37
CA MET A 51 2.24 -12.06 0.26
C MET A 51 1.34 -11.28 1.21
N GLN A 52 1.39 -9.95 1.12
CA GLN A 52 0.61 -9.05 1.97
C GLN A 52 -0.63 -8.52 1.24
N SER A 53 -1.74 -9.25 1.34
CA SER A 53 -3.04 -8.80 0.85
C SER A 53 -4.18 -9.68 1.40
N TRP A 54 -5.41 -9.39 0.99
CA TRP A 54 -6.54 -10.30 1.10
C TRP A 54 -6.54 -11.26 -0.09
N PHE A 55 -6.93 -12.53 0.07
CA PHE A 55 -6.98 -13.54 -1.00
C PHE A 55 -8.30 -14.33 -0.93
N THR A 56 -8.84 -14.82 -2.06
CA THR A 56 -10.08 -15.65 -2.08
C THR A 56 -10.07 -16.70 -3.20
N LYS A 57 -10.81 -17.81 -3.02
CA LYS A 57 -10.78 -19.00 -3.92
C LYS A 57 -11.30 -18.73 -5.34
N GLN A 58 -12.30 -17.87 -5.51
CA GLN A 58 -12.83 -17.56 -6.85
C GLN A 58 -11.86 -16.75 -7.72
N ARG A 59 -10.77 -16.22 -7.13
CA ARG A 59 -9.88 -15.28 -7.84
C ARG A 59 -8.45 -15.78 -8.00
N LEU A 60 -7.99 -16.80 -7.29
CA LEU A 60 -6.58 -17.22 -7.38
C LEU A 60 -6.38 -18.74 -7.21
N ARG A 61 -5.79 -19.38 -8.23
CA ARG A 61 -4.99 -20.60 -8.06
C ARG A 61 -3.75 -20.24 -7.20
N ALA A 62 -3.06 -21.23 -6.63
CA ALA A 62 -1.80 -20.96 -5.93
C ALA A 62 -0.84 -20.19 -6.86
N PRO A 63 -0.02 -19.26 -6.34
CA PRO A 63 0.95 -18.52 -7.15
C PRO A 63 1.85 -19.45 -8.00
N SER A 64 2.30 -18.93 -9.13
CA SER A 64 3.29 -19.59 -9.99
C SER A 64 4.59 -19.90 -9.22
N ASP A 65 5.29 -20.97 -9.58
CA ASP A 65 6.62 -21.30 -9.02
C ASP A 65 7.68 -20.23 -9.32
N ALA A 66 7.39 -19.34 -10.28
CA ALA A 66 8.17 -18.13 -10.53
C ALA A 66 8.08 -17.10 -9.39
N ILE A 67 7.19 -17.29 -8.42
CA ILE A 67 7.10 -16.47 -7.21
C ILE A 67 7.79 -17.21 -6.06
N ASP A 68 8.72 -16.52 -5.39
CA ASP A 68 9.31 -16.92 -4.12
C ASP A 68 8.60 -16.14 -2.98
N PRO A 69 7.55 -16.72 -2.37
CA PRO A 69 6.69 -15.99 -1.46
C PRO A 69 7.32 -15.80 -0.07
N MET A 70 7.06 -14.66 0.55
CA MET A 70 7.20 -14.47 2.00
C MET A 70 5.87 -13.99 2.57
N PHE A 71 5.31 -14.73 3.52
CA PHE A 71 3.98 -14.46 4.06
C PHE A 71 4.03 -13.54 5.28
N PHE A 72 3.51 -12.34 5.13
CA PHE A 72 3.28 -11.38 6.20
C PHE A 72 2.04 -10.54 5.86
N GLY A 73 1.11 -10.38 6.79
CA GLY A 73 -0.15 -9.68 6.53
C GLY A 73 -1.04 -10.37 5.50
N PHE A 74 -0.91 -11.69 5.37
CA PHE A 74 -1.73 -12.50 4.48
C PHE A 74 -3.12 -12.72 5.09
N CYS A 75 -4.19 -12.31 4.40
CA CYS A 75 -5.55 -12.54 4.85
C CYS A 75 -6.24 -13.62 4.02
N PHE A 76 -6.71 -14.64 4.73
CA PHE A 76 -7.38 -15.80 4.19
C PHE A 76 -8.87 -15.50 4.03
N GLY A 77 -9.24 -14.94 2.88
CA GLY A 77 -10.49 -14.21 2.69
C GLY A 77 -11.77 -15.02 2.51
N GLY A 78 -11.72 -16.35 2.53
CA GLY A 78 -12.91 -17.18 2.43
C GLY A 78 -12.66 -18.63 2.83
N GLU A 79 -13.67 -19.25 3.45
CA GLU A 79 -13.66 -20.67 3.86
C GLU A 79 -13.42 -21.62 2.68
N THR A 80 -13.75 -21.16 1.48
CA THR A 80 -13.56 -21.90 0.24
C THR A 80 -12.07 -22.13 -0.06
N MET A 81 -11.16 -21.22 0.32
CA MET A 81 -9.71 -21.40 0.17
C MET A 81 -9.15 -22.52 1.05
N GLN A 82 -9.90 -23.00 2.05
CA GLN A 82 -9.46 -24.11 2.89
C GLN A 82 -9.36 -25.44 2.12
N TYR A 83 -9.86 -25.48 0.88
CA TYR A 83 -9.90 -26.65 0.02
C TYR A 83 -9.12 -26.43 -1.27
N GLY A 84 -8.69 -27.51 -1.92
CA GLY A 84 -7.92 -27.47 -3.16
C GLY A 84 -6.41 -27.36 -2.92
N LEU A 85 -5.70 -26.63 -3.80
CA LEU A 85 -4.23 -26.56 -3.79
C LEU A 85 -3.65 -25.62 -2.72
N TRP A 86 -4.44 -24.66 -2.22
CA TRP A 86 -3.98 -23.66 -1.26
C TRP A 86 -3.40 -24.23 0.04
N PRO A 87 -4.04 -25.18 0.75
CA PRO A 87 -3.46 -25.77 1.95
C PRO A 87 -2.11 -26.46 1.69
N ARG A 88 -1.94 -27.14 0.54
CA ARG A 88 -0.67 -27.75 0.16
C ARG A 88 0.40 -26.69 -0.09
N TYR A 89 0.06 -25.65 -0.85
CA TYR A 89 0.95 -24.54 -1.13
C TYR A 89 1.39 -23.84 0.16
N LEU A 90 0.45 -23.50 1.05
CA LEU A 90 0.74 -22.84 2.31
C LEU A 90 1.62 -23.70 3.23
N ARG A 91 1.38 -25.02 3.31
CA ARG A 91 2.27 -25.94 4.06
C ARG A 91 3.70 -25.97 3.51
N ALA A 92 3.87 -25.86 2.20
CA ALA A 92 5.20 -25.83 1.57
C ALA A 92 5.97 -24.52 1.86
N HIS A 93 5.28 -23.46 2.29
CA HIS A 93 5.85 -22.13 2.54
C HIS A 93 5.67 -21.64 3.98
N GLN A 94 5.36 -22.55 4.91
CA GLN A 94 5.19 -22.22 6.31
C GLN A 94 6.52 -21.77 6.96
N PRO A 95 6.49 -20.96 8.03
CA PRO A 95 5.30 -20.43 8.69
C PRO A 95 4.62 -19.29 7.93
N ILE A 96 3.30 -19.17 8.08
CA ILE A 96 2.50 -18.12 7.42
C ILE A 96 2.21 -16.97 8.39
N GLY A 97 2.66 -15.76 8.05
CA GLY A 97 2.28 -14.54 8.76
C GLY A 97 0.90 -14.04 8.32
N ALA A 98 -0.11 -14.28 9.15
CA ALA A 98 -1.50 -13.94 8.86
C ALA A 98 -1.86 -12.53 9.34
N ARG A 99 -2.70 -11.82 8.57
CA ARG A 99 -3.13 -10.45 8.88
C ARG A 99 -3.98 -10.35 10.15
N ASP A 100 -4.86 -11.32 10.36
CA ASP A 100 -5.90 -11.30 11.39
C ASP A 100 -6.02 -12.67 12.09
N THR A 101 -6.55 -12.67 13.32
CA THR A 101 -6.59 -13.89 14.15
C THR A 101 -7.54 -14.94 13.61
N ARG A 102 -8.60 -14.55 12.90
CA ARG A 102 -9.47 -15.51 12.21
C ARG A 102 -8.73 -16.25 11.11
N SER A 103 -7.89 -15.57 10.32
CA SER A 103 -7.03 -16.23 9.32
C SER A 103 -6.05 -17.21 9.96
N VAL A 104 -5.49 -16.87 11.15
CA VAL A 104 -4.65 -17.80 11.93
C VAL A 104 -5.43 -19.07 12.29
N GLU A 105 -6.60 -18.92 12.89
CA GLU A 105 -7.45 -20.03 13.30
C GLU A 105 -7.80 -20.94 12.11
N LEU A 106 -8.24 -20.34 10.99
CA LEU A 106 -8.62 -21.09 9.80
C LEU A 106 -7.47 -21.91 9.20
N MET A 107 -6.24 -21.36 9.20
CA MET A 107 -5.07 -22.05 8.67
C MET A 107 -4.52 -23.11 9.63
N LYS A 108 -4.49 -22.83 10.95
CA LYS A 108 -4.10 -23.82 11.97
C LYS A 108 -5.03 -25.03 11.99
N ASN A 109 -6.33 -24.82 11.82
CA ASN A 109 -7.32 -25.90 11.70
C ASN A 109 -7.07 -26.81 10.47
N ARG A 110 -6.18 -26.44 9.55
CA ARG A 110 -5.74 -27.23 8.39
C ARG A 110 -4.28 -27.70 8.48
N GLY A 111 -3.69 -27.62 9.68
CA GLY A 111 -2.31 -28.07 9.94
C GLY A 111 -1.25 -27.22 9.24
N VAL A 112 -1.51 -25.93 9.00
CA VAL A 112 -0.52 -24.98 8.49
C VAL A 112 0.05 -24.21 9.69
N ASP A 113 1.38 -24.21 9.87
CA ASP A 113 1.98 -23.36 10.89
C ASP A 113 1.80 -21.89 10.53
N THR A 114 1.19 -21.13 11.45
CA THR A 114 0.68 -19.79 11.18
C THR A 114 0.71 -18.95 12.46
N PHE A 115 1.12 -17.69 12.34
CA PHE A 115 1.12 -16.72 13.43
C PHE A 115 0.40 -15.43 13.03
N TRP A 116 -0.07 -14.67 14.01
CA TRP A 116 -0.63 -13.35 13.74
C TRP A 116 0.50 -12.35 13.55
N SER A 117 0.64 -11.82 12.34
CA SER A 117 1.66 -10.83 11.97
C SER A 117 1.14 -9.40 11.99
N GLY A 118 -0.17 -9.21 11.91
CA GLY A 118 -0.76 -7.91 11.56
C GLY A 118 -0.51 -7.55 10.09
N CYS A 119 -0.86 -6.33 9.69
CA CYS A 119 -0.64 -5.79 8.34
C CYS A 119 0.52 -4.78 8.38
N LEU A 120 1.35 -4.67 7.34
CA LEU A 120 2.44 -3.67 7.34
C LEU A 120 1.93 -2.24 7.29
N THR A 121 0.66 -2.03 6.94
CA THR A 121 0.05 -0.70 7.05
C THR A 121 0.09 -0.17 8.49
N LEU A 122 0.15 -1.02 9.53
CA LEU A 122 0.42 -0.60 10.92
C LEU A 122 1.81 0.05 11.10
N ARG A 123 2.75 -0.20 10.20
CA ARG A 123 4.17 0.19 10.31
C ARG A 123 4.49 1.46 9.56
N MET A 124 3.49 2.06 8.89
CA MET A 124 3.66 3.29 8.11
C MET A 124 4.31 4.42 8.91
N GLY A 125 3.97 4.58 10.20
CA GLY A 125 4.57 5.59 11.06
C GLY A 125 6.05 5.36 11.42
N SER A 126 6.61 4.16 11.17
CA SER A 126 8.04 3.91 11.35
C SER A 126 8.90 4.52 10.24
N PHE A 127 8.29 4.81 9.08
CA PHE A 127 8.98 5.33 7.90
C PHE A 127 8.77 6.83 7.69
N LEU A 128 7.87 7.46 8.44
CA LEU A 128 7.58 8.88 8.34
C LEU A 128 8.04 9.61 9.59
N ARG A 129 8.45 10.88 9.46
CA ARG A 129 8.64 11.72 10.64
C ARG A 129 7.31 11.89 11.38
N PRO A 130 7.29 11.76 12.72
CA PRO A 130 6.06 11.94 13.49
C PRO A 130 5.58 13.39 13.41
N ILE A 131 4.26 13.59 13.44
CA ILE A 131 3.65 14.91 13.60
C ILE A 131 3.28 15.09 15.07
N PRO A 132 3.85 16.09 15.78
CA PRO A 132 3.48 16.42 17.16
C PRO A 132 1.97 16.64 17.31
N ARG A 133 1.42 16.33 18.48
CA ARG A 133 -0.04 16.36 18.69
C ARG A 133 -0.63 17.76 18.49
N GLU A 134 0.10 18.77 18.93
CA GLU A 134 -0.21 20.19 18.85
C GLU A 134 -0.18 20.75 17.42
N GLU A 135 0.49 20.08 16.48
CA GLU A 135 0.53 20.44 15.06
C GLU A 135 -0.57 19.75 14.24
N ARG A 136 -1.27 18.77 14.84
CA ARG A 136 -2.34 18.04 14.15
C ARG A 136 -3.59 18.90 14.11
N SER A 137 -4.31 18.79 13.00
CA SER A 137 -5.55 19.52 12.81
C SER A 137 -6.58 18.71 12.03
N GLY A 138 -7.84 18.87 12.43
CA GLY A 138 -8.99 18.41 11.67
C GLY A 138 -9.43 16.99 12.03
N THR A 139 -10.74 16.80 11.88
CA THR A 139 -11.40 15.49 11.97
C THR A 139 -11.73 14.99 10.57
N PHE A 140 -11.41 13.74 10.25
CA PHE A 140 -11.72 13.15 8.96
C PHE A 140 -12.68 11.96 9.09
N MET A 141 -13.75 11.99 8.29
CA MET A 141 -14.67 10.87 8.14
C MET A 141 -14.41 10.18 6.79
N VAL A 142 -13.76 9.01 6.83
CA VAL A 142 -13.32 8.28 5.64
C VAL A 142 -14.26 7.12 5.35
N ASP A 143 -15.05 7.25 4.29
CA ASP A 143 -16.04 6.25 3.86
C ASP A 143 -17.04 5.82 4.96
N VAL A 144 -17.34 6.69 5.93
CA VAL A 144 -18.35 6.40 6.97
C VAL A 144 -19.72 6.14 6.32
N LEU A 145 -20.50 5.22 6.89
CA LEU A 145 -21.83 4.88 6.34
C LEU A 145 -22.86 5.89 6.86
N PRO A 146 -23.83 6.33 6.05
CA PRO A 146 -24.89 7.24 6.49
C PRO A 146 -25.58 6.78 7.78
N ASP A 147 -25.97 5.50 7.83
CA ASP A 147 -26.65 4.90 9.00
C ASP A 147 -25.79 4.97 10.27
N THR A 148 -24.45 4.93 10.14
CA THR A 148 -23.51 5.00 11.27
C THR A 148 -23.17 6.43 11.68
N GLU A 149 -23.41 7.42 10.82
CA GLU A 149 -23.20 8.83 11.19
C GLU A 149 -24.15 9.26 12.32
N SER A 150 -25.33 8.64 12.43
CA SER A 150 -26.26 8.93 13.53
C SER A 150 -25.68 8.69 14.93
N ALA A 151 -24.71 7.76 15.05
CA ALA A 151 -24.04 7.43 16.31
C ALA A 151 -22.88 8.38 16.66
N ILE A 152 -22.54 9.32 15.76
CA ILE A 152 -21.46 10.28 15.93
C ILE A 152 -22.06 11.61 16.42
N PRO A 153 -21.52 12.24 17.49
CA PRO A 153 -21.97 13.54 17.98
C PRO A 153 -21.99 14.62 16.89
N ASP A 154 -23.01 15.47 16.89
CA ASP A 154 -23.19 16.55 15.89
C ASP A 154 -21.97 17.49 15.86
N ALA A 155 -21.45 17.86 17.03
CA ALA A 155 -20.26 18.72 17.14
C ALA A 155 -19.01 18.15 16.43
N ILE A 156 -18.91 16.81 16.30
CA ILE A 156 -17.84 16.15 15.55
C ILE A 156 -18.20 16.12 14.06
N LYS A 157 -19.43 15.74 13.70
CA LYS A 157 -19.89 15.64 12.31
C LYS A 157 -19.83 16.95 11.54
N GLU A 158 -20.16 18.05 12.19
CA GLU A 158 -20.19 19.39 11.60
C GLU A 158 -18.79 19.89 11.24
N LYS A 159 -17.78 19.52 12.04
CA LYS A 159 -16.38 19.88 11.82
C LYS A 159 -15.62 18.89 10.93
N ALA A 160 -16.19 17.71 10.69
CA ALA A 160 -15.50 16.63 10.00
C ALA A 160 -15.46 16.83 8.49
N VAL A 161 -14.26 16.69 7.92
CA VAL A 161 -14.05 16.64 6.47
C VAL A 161 -14.33 15.22 5.98
N ARG A 162 -15.32 15.07 5.10
CA ARG A 162 -15.70 13.78 4.49
C ARG A 162 -14.81 13.49 3.29
N ILE A 163 -14.20 12.31 3.30
CA ILE A 163 -13.26 11.85 2.26
C ILE A 163 -13.50 10.38 1.94
N SER A 164 -13.00 9.93 0.78
CA SER A 164 -13.18 8.56 0.32
C SER A 164 -11.88 7.96 -0.19
N ASN A 165 -11.71 6.66 0.08
CA ASN A 165 -10.66 5.82 -0.49
C ASN A 165 -11.17 5.03 -1.72
N ALA A 166 -12.34 5.36 -2.25
CA ALA A 166 -12.79 4.84 -3.54
C ALA A 166 -11.90 5.37 -4.67
N VAL A 167 -11.57 4.51 -5.62
CA VAL A 167 -10.79 4.89 -6.79
C VAL A 167 -11.71 5.57 -7.81
N PRO A 168 -11.43 6.81 -8.24
CA PRO A 168 -12.09 7.44 -9.37
C PRO A 168 -11.90 6.62 -10.66
N PRO A 169 -12.92 6.48 -11.52
CA PRO A 169 -12.84 5.63 -12.72
C PRO A 169 -11.62 5.91 -13.62
N MET A 170 -11.24 7.18 -13.77
CA MET A 170 -10.10 7.61 -14.59
C MET A 170 -8.73 7.12 -14.10
N MET A 171 -8.61 6.65 -12.85
CA MET A 171 -7.36 6.13 -12.28
C MET A 171 -7.38 4.61 -12.11
N LEU A 172 -8.44 3.91 -12.54
CA LEU A 172 -8.59 2.48 -12.27
C LEU A 172 -7.41 1.65 -12.79
N ASP A 173 -6.95 1.99 -14.00
CA ASP A 173 -5.89 1.30 -14.74
C ASP A 173 -4.53 2.03 -14.70
N ASP A 174 -4.36 3.03 -13.83
CA ASP A 174 -3.08 3.72 -13.61
C ASP A 174 -2.57 3.42 -12.18
N PRO A 175 -1.77 2.35 -11.98
CA PRO A 175 -1.25 1.97 -10.67
C PRO A 175 -0.46 3.10 -9.99
N LEU A 176 0.27 3.90 -10.76
CA LEU A 176 1.10 4.97 -10.20
C LEU A 176 0.24 6.12 -9.67
N ALA A 177 -0.78 6.54 -10.43
CA ALA A 177 -1.72 7.57 -9.98
C ALA A 177 -2.51 7.13 -8.73
N ARG A 178 -2.88 5.85 -8.66
CA ARG A 178 -3.54 5.26 -7.48
C ARG A 178 -2.64 5.30 -6.25
N MET A 179 -1.38 4.85 -6.38
CA MET A 179 -0.40 4.87 -5.30
C MET A 179 -0.11 6.31 -4.84
N ALA A 180 0.10 7.25 -5.77
CA ALA A 180 0.28 8.66 -5.44
C ALA A 180 -0.95 9.26 -4.72
N ARG A 181 -2.17 8.88 -5.14
CA ARG A 181 -3.40 9.35 -4.49
C ARG A 181 -3.53 8.86 -3.05
N ILE A 182 -3.25 7.59 -2.78
CA ILE A 182 -3.33 7.05 -1.41
C ILE A 182 -2.17 7.53 -0.53
N ALA A 183 -1.00 7.81 -1.12
CA ALA A 183 0.10 8.48 -0.44
C ALA A 183 -0.31 9.86 0.08
N ARG A 184 -0.94 10.69 -0.77
CA ARG A 184 -1.48 12.00 -0.37
C ARG A 184 -2.53 11.88 0.73
N MET A 185 -3.33 10.82 0.69
CA MET A 185 -4.30 10.56 1.76
C MET A 185 -3.61 10.22 3.08
N CYS A 186 -2.53 9.43 3.05
CA CYS A 186 -1.78 9.06 4.24
C CYS A 186 -1.22 10.29 4.97
N ASP A 187 -0.69 11.28 4.24
CA ASP A 187 -0.20 12.52 4.86
C ASP A 187 -1.32 13.29 5.57
N ARG A 188 -2.51 13.35 4.97
CA ARG A 188 -3.69 13.94 5.62
C ARG A 188 -4.09 13.19 6.89
N LEU A 189 -4.11 11.86 6.84
CA LEU A 189 -4.46 11.02 8.01
C LEU A 189 -3.42 11.12 9.13
N ARG A 190 -2.13 11.22 8.78
CA ARG A 190 -1.03 11.40 9.75
C ARG A 190 -1.10 12.74 10.48
N ARG A 191 -1.60 13.79 9.81
CA ARG A 191 -1.76 15.15 10.35
C ARG A 191 -3.10 15.39 11.05
N ALA A 192 -3.98 14.40 11.10
CA ALA A 192 -5.32 14.53 11.66
C ALA A 192 -5.35 14.48 13.20
N GLU A 193 -6.30 15.18 13.81
CA GLU A 193 -6.61 15.05 15.25
C GLU A 193 -7.45 13.80 15.52
N LEU A 194 -8.36 13.45 14.61
CA LEU A 194 -9.24 12.30 14.73
C LEU A 194 -9.62 11.75 13.36
N VAL A 195 -9.61 10.43 13.22
CA VAL A 195 -10.08 9.72 12.03
C VAL A 195 -11.21 8.77 12.38
N ILE A 196 -12.32 8.88 11.68
CA ILE A 196 -13.47 7.98 11.81
C ILE A 196 -13.66 7.26 10.48
N THR A 197 -13.73 5.94 10.48
CA THR A 197 -13.77 5.17 9.22
C THR A 197 -14.47 3.82 9.34
N LYS A 198 -14.88 3.24 8.21
CA LYS A 198 -15.24 1.82 8.13
C LYS A 198 -14.12 0.91 7.58
N ARG A 199 -13.01 1.50 7.17
CA ARG A 199 -11.97 0.84 6.37
C ARG A 199 -10.80 0.43 7.25
N LEU A 200 -10.48 -0.87 7.25
CA LEU A 200 -9.30 -1.39 7.94
C LEU A 200 -8.01 -0.67 7.52
N HIS A 201 -7.76 -0.53 6.21
CA HIS A 201 -6.56 0.14 5.68
C HIS A 201 -6.62 1.67 5.72
N THR A 202 -7.64 2.26 6.33
CA THR A 202 -7.57 3.64 6.83
C THR A 202 -7.19 3.64 8.30
N ALA A 203 -7.73 2.71 9.09
CA ALA A 203 -7.51 2.69 10.52
C ALA A 203 -6.10 2.22 10.92
N LEU A 204 -5.60 1.14 10.33
CA LEU A 204 -4.28 0.60 10.66
C LEU A 204 -3.10 1.59 10.45
N PRO A 205 -2.99 2.34 9.34
CA PRO A 205 -1.95 3.36 9.23
C PRO A 205 -2.10 4.46 10.27
N CYS A 206 -3.32 4.88 10.61
CA CYS A 206 -3.55 5.83 11.68
C CYS A 206 -3.03 5.34 13.04
N VAL A 207 -3.18 4.05 13.36
CA VAL A 207 -2.54 3.46 14.55
C VAL A 207 -1.01 3.64 14.47
N GLY A 208 -0.41 3.34 13.32
CA GLY A 208 1.04 3.52 13.12
C GLY A 208 1.50 4.97 13.27
N PHE A 209 0.68 5.94 12.86
CA PHE A 209 0.94 7.37 13.00
C PHE A 209 0.69 7.89 14.43
N GLY A 210 0.05 7.10 15.29
CA GLY A 210 -0.50 7.56 16.56
C GLY A 210 -1.65 8.54 16.37
N THR A 211 -2.39 8.49 15.26
CA THR A 211 -3.59 9.29 15.02
C THR A 211 -4.78 8.63 15.72
N PRO A 212 -5.47 9.32 16.65
CA PRO A 212 -6.71 8.83 17.27
C PRO A 212 -7.70 8.36 16.21
N THR A 213 -8.20 7.14 16.36
CA THR A 213 -9.01 6.49 15.33
C THR A 213 -10.16 5.67 15.89
N VAL A 214 -11.34 5.85 15.31
CA VAL A 214 -12.55 5.08 15.61
C VAL A 214 -13.04 4.38 14.35
N VAL A 215 -13.34 3.09 14.47
CA VAL A 215 -13.89 2.30 13.37
C VAL A 215 -15.37 2.00 13.58
N PHE A 216 -16.18 2.27 12.56
CA PHE A 216 -17.56 1.83 12.48
C PHE A 216 -17.73 0.82 11.34
N ALA A 217 -18.06 -0.42 11.66
CA ALA A 217 -18.27 -1.48 10.67
C ALA A 217 -19.67 -2.08 10.81
N LYS A 218 -20.31 -2.46 9.69
CA LYS A 218 -21.55 -3.26 9.75
C LYS A 218 -21.25 -4.60 10.42
N ASP A 219 -22.12 -5.03 11.33
CA ASP A 219 -22.00 -6.32 11.99
C ASP A 219 -22.33 -7.46 11.02
N ARG A 220 -21.30 -7.97 10.35
CA ARG A 220 -21.37 -9.05 9.37
C ARG A 220 -20.13 -9.91 9.49
N LYS A 221 -20.26 -11.22 9.22
CA LYS A 221 -19.16 -12.22 9.27
C LYS A 221 -17.86 -11.72 8.63
N GLY A 222 -17.94 -11.12 7.45
CA GLY A 222 -16.76 -10.62 6.74
C GLY A 222 -16.04 -9.46 7.43
N ASN A 223 -16.77 -8.57 8.11
CA ASN A 223 -16.16 -7.48 8.88
C ASN A 223 -15.59 -8.00 10.21
N ARG A 224 -16.32 -8.89 10.91
CA ARG A 224 -15.83 -9.55 12.12
C ARG A 224 -14.51 -10.29 11.85
N HIS A 225 -14.42 -11.03 10.74
CA HIS A 225 -13.17 -11.64 10.29
C HIS A 225 -12.09 -10.57 10.06
N ARG A 226 -12.39 -9.57 9.23
CA ARG A 226 -11.44 -8.52 8.83
C ARG A 226 -10.79 -7.81 10.02
N PHE A 227 -11.54 -7.57 11.09
CA PHE A 227 -11.08 -6.86 12.29
C PHE A 227 -10.67 -7.78 13.44
N SER A 228 -10.79 -9.10 13.29
CA SER A 228 -10.43 -10.06 14.35
C SER A 228 -8.99 -9.88 14.84
N GLY A 229 -8.83 -9.76 16.16
CA GLY A 229 -7.57 -9.45 16.82
C GLY A 229 -7.29 -7.95 16.97
N TYR A 230 -7.65 -7.13 15.98
CA TYR A 230 -7.45 -5.68 16.04
C TYR A 230 -8.34 -5.00 17.09
N GLU A 231 -9.50 -5.58 17.39
CA GLU A 231 -10.42 -5.13 18.45
C GLU A 231 -9.76 -5.02 19.84
N SER A 232 -8.63 -5.70 20.08
CA SER A 232 -7.95 -5.65 21.38
C SER A 232 -7.19 -4.34 21.62
N PHE A 233 -7.01 -3.49 20.62
CA PHE A 233 -6.27 -2.23 20.73
C PHE A 233 -6.83 -1.09 19.88
N LEU A 234 -7.60 -1.41 18.84
CA LEU A 234 -8.31 -0.43 18.02
C LEU A 234 -9.76 -0.30 18.50
N SER A 235 -10.26 0.94 18.59
CA SER A 235 -11.67 1.20 18.88
C SER A 235 -12.53 0.79 17.67
N VAL A 236 -13.07 -0.44 17.69
CA VAL A 236 -13.91 -1.00 16.63
C VAL A 236 -15.32 -1.21 17.14
N THR A 237 -16.25 -0.49 16.53
CA THR A 237 -17.68 -0.56 16.79
C THR A 237 -18.36 -1.32 15.65
N PHE A 238 -18.97 -2.46 15.99
CA PHE A 238 -19.86 -3.18 15.09
C PHE A 238 -21.29 -2.72 15.28
N PHE A 239 -21.95 -2.33 14.19
CA PHE A 239 -23.32 -1.82 14.21
C PHE A 239 -24.22 -2.59 13.24
N GLY A 240 -25.45 -2.87 13.64
CA GLY A 240 -26.46 -3.52 12.81
C GLY A 240 -27.86 -3.36 13.40
N GLU A 241 -28.90 -3.78 12.69
CA GLU A 241 -30.32 -3.59 13.10
C GLU A 241 -30.64 -4.07 14.52
N LYS A 242 -29.89 -5.07 15.03
CA LYS A 242 -30.08 -5.67 16.37
C LYS A 242 -28.98 -5.33 17.38
N THR A 243 -28.02 -4.49 17.01
CA THR A 243 -26.83 -4.21 17.82
C THR A 243 -26.65 -2.70 17.94
N ALA A 244 -26.99 -2.17 19.13
CA ALA A 244 -26.70 -0.78 19.45
C ALA A 244 -25.18 -0.56 19.40
N PRO A 245 -24.71 0.60 18.90
CA PRO A 245 -23.29 0.90 18.93
C PRO A 245 -22.86 1.01 20.41
N PRO A 246 -21.72 0.41 20.82
CA PRO A 246 -21.15 0.67 22.13
C PRO A 246 -21.00 2.17 22.37
N SER A 247 -21.19 2.58 23.63
CA SER A 247 -20.93 3.96 24.03
C SER A 247 -19.45 4.25 23.82
N ILE A 248 -19.16 5.19 22.93
CA ILE A 248 -17.80 5.68 22.68
C ILE A 248 -17.62 6.91 23.56
N ASP A 249 -16.58 6.89 24.39
CA ASP A 249 -16.14 8.07 25.10
C ASP A 249 -15.41 9.01 24.12
N TRP A 250 -16.19 9.82 23.41
CA TRP A 250 -15.70 10.76 22.41
C TRP A 250 -14.76 11.83 22.99
N ALA A 251 -14.81 12.08 24.30
CA ALA A 251 -13.91 13.01 24.97
C ALA A 251 -12.50 12.42 25.16
N ASN A 252 -12.38 11.09 25.19
CA ASN A 252 -11.13 10.38 25.53
C ASN A 252 -10.66 9.41 24.43
N VAL A 253 -10.99 9.67 23.16
CA VAL A 253 -10.45 8.89 22.03
C VAL A 253 -8.95 9.17 21.90
N GLY A 254 -8.14 8.26 22.43
CA GLY A 254 -6.68 8.31 22.35
C GLY A 254 -6.10 7.54 21.15
N PRO A 255 -4.79 7.67 20.90
CA PRO A 255 -4.09 6.81 19.95
C PRO A 255 -4.05 5.37 20.46
N ALA A 256 -4.26 4.42 19.54
CA ALA A 256 -4.10 3.01 19.83
C ALA A 256 -2.61 2.63 19.94
N VAL A 257 -2.30 1.66 20.79
CA VAL A 257 -0.93 1.15 20.97
C VAL A 257 -0.81 -0.21 20.27
N ILE A 258 0.19 -0.36 19.41
CA ILE A 258 0.44 -1.64 18.73
C ILE A 258 1.01 -2.65 19.75
N PRO A 259 0.36 -3.80 19.95
CA PRO A 259 0.83 -4.82 20.90
C PRO A 259 2.26 -5.29 20.65
N ASP A 260 3.02 -5.55 21.73
CA ASP A 260 4.45 -5.91 21.67
C ASP A 260 4.72 -7.14 20.80
N HIS A 261 3.91 -8.18 20.90
CA HIS A 261 4.09 -9.37 20.07
C HIS A 261 4.02 -9.05 18.56
N LEU A 262 3.21 -8.07 18.11
CA LEU A 262 3.22 -7.64 16.71
C LEU A 262 4.50 -6.88 16.38
N ASN A 263 5.05 -6.10 17.33
CA ASN A 263 6.32 -5.38 17.18
C ASN A 263 7.48 -6.37 17.02
N GLU A 264 7.49 -7.44 17.81
CA GLU A 264 8.46 -8.54 17.70
C GLU A 264 8.37 -9.26 16.36
N ARG A 265 7.15 -9.57 15.87
CA ARG A 265 6.97 -10.17 14.53
C ARG A 265 7.51 -9.27 13.42
N TYR A 266 7.31 -7.96 13.55
CA TYR A 266 7.84 -7.01 12.58
C TYR A 266 9.36 -6.88 12.66
N ALA A 267 9.93 -6.86 13.87
CA ALA A 267 11.39 -6.85 14.05
C ALA A 267 12.02 -8.09 13.40
N LYS A 268 11.43 -9.27 13.61
CA LYS A 268 11.86 -10.50 12.94
C LYS A 268 11.75 -10.41 11.41
N LEU A 269 10.64 -9.89 10.88
CA LEU A 269 10.47 -9.70 9.44
C LEU A 269 11.62 -8.86 8.84
N ARG A 270 12.00 -7.75 9.50
CA ARG A 270 13.09 -6.89 9.00
C ARG A 270 14.43 -7.64 8.92
N VAL A 271 14.73 -8.47 9.92
CA VAL A 271 15.93 -9.33 9.89
C VAL A 271 15.86 -10.34 8.75
N ASP A 272 14.70 -11.00 8.58
CA ASP A 272 14.52 -12.00 7.53
C ASP A 272 14.60 -11.38 6.12
N ILE A 273 14.08 -10.16 5.91
CA ILE A 273 14.22 -9.40 4.67
C ILE A 273 15.68 -9.01 4.45
N ALA A 274 16.35 -8.46 5.45
CA ALA A 274 17.75 -8.04 5.34
C ALA A 274 18.66 -9.22 4.96
N ALA A 275 18.43 -10.39 5.56
CA ALA A 275 19.16 -11.62 5.23
C ALA A 275 18.89 -12.11 3.81
N LYS A 276 17.68 -11.91 3.27
CA LYS A 276 17.27 -12.45 1.97
C LYS A 276 17.55 -11.50 0.79
N LEU A 277 17.37 -10.19 0.99
CA LEU A 277 17.40 -9.19 -0.08
C LEU A 277 18.47 -8.11 0.12
N GLY A 278 19.11 -8.06 1.30
CA GLY A 278 19.99 -6.98 1.70
C GLY A 278 19.29 -5.92 2.56
N ALA A 279 20.08 -5.04 3.17
CA ALA A 279 19.58 -4.01 4.07
C ALA A 279 18.61 -3.05 3.39
N VAL A 280 17.58 -2.66 4.13
CA VAL A 280 16.60 -1.65 3.70
C VAL A 280 17.00 -0.32 4.34
N ASP A 281 16.98 0.77 3.56
CA ASP A 281 17.21 2.10 4.10
C ASP A 281 16.17 2.43 5.18
N GLU A 282 16.65 2.80 6.37
CA GLU A 282 15.84 3.13 7.54
C GLU A 282 15.58 4.64 7.67
N THR A 283 16.04 5.44 6.71
CA THR A 283 15.79 6.88 6.66
C THR A 283 14.29 7.16 6.64
N ARG A 284 13.87 8.11 7.49
CA ARG A 284 12.46 8.54 7.55
C ARG A 284 12.19 9.67 6.58
N TYR A 285 11.08 9.56 5.87
CA TYR A 285 10.60 10.58 4.95
C TYR A 285 9.77 11.64 5.69
N ASP A 286 9.78 12.86 5.16
CA ASP A 286 8.96 13.97 5.68
C ASP A 286 7.48 13.86 5.27
N GLU A 287 7.26 13.42 4.03
CA GLU A 287 5.94 13.19 3.44
C GLU A 287 5.90 11.83 2.76
N MET A 288 4.71 11.23 2.73
CA MET A 288 4.46 10.00 1.99
C MET A 288 4.27 10.30 0.50
N ALA A 289 3.55 11.36 0.15
CA ALA A 289 3.40 11.82 -1.22
C ALA A 289 4.56 12.73 -1.63
N ARG A 290 5.06 12.54 -2.85
CA ARG A 290 6.07 13.42 -3.44
C ARG A 290 5.86 13.49 -4.96
N THR A 291 6.52 14.46 -5.57
CA THR A 291 6.63 14.55 -7.04
C THR A 291 8.09 14.76 -7.36
N ASP A 292 8.63 13.92 -8.25
CA ASP A 292 10.01 14.03 -8.72
C ASP A 292 10.02 14.66 -10.11
N THR A 293 10.62 15.84 -10.25
CA THR A 293 10.85 16.45 -11.56
C THR A 293 12.13 15.88 -12.16
N ILE A 294 11.99 15.13 -13.24
CA ILE A 294 13.08 14.43 -13.91
C ILE A 294 13.45 15.18 -15.18
N THR A 295 14.75 15.43 -15.39
CA THR A 295 15.28 15.92 -16.66
C THR A 295 16.27 14.92 -17.24
N ILE A 296 16.06 14.52 -18.48
CA ILE A 296 16.92 13.60 -19.24
C ILE A 296 17.41 14.26 -20.52
N ALA A 297 18.52 13.77 -21.07
CA ALA A 297 18.94 14.15 -22.42
C ALA A 297 17.91 13.68 -23.45
N ASN A 298 17.60 14.53 -24.43
CA ASN A 298 16.76 14.14 -25.57
C ASN A 298 17.58 13.24 -26.51
N PRO A 299 17.15 11.99 -26.79
CA PRO A 299 17.90 11.05 -27.63
C PRO A 299 17.78 11.34 -29.14
N GLY A 300 17.63 12.61 -29.54
CA GLY A 300 17.51 13.02 -30.94
C GLY A 300 16.09 12.99 -31.52
N LEU A 301 15.06 13.10 -30.68
CA LEU A 301 13.64 13.02 -31.05
C LEU A 301 13.04 14.35 -31.53
N GLY A 302 13.87 15.33 -31.86
CA GLY A 302 13.44 16.66 -32.30
C GLY A 302 12.88 17.53 -31.17
N HIS A 303 12.27 18.67 -31.53
CA HIS A 303 11.78 19.69 -30.60
C HIS A 303 10.27 19.62 -30.34
N GLU A 304 9.53 18.82 -31.10
CA GLU A 304 8.09 18.64 -30.88
C GLU A 304 7.83 17.68 -29.72
N SER A 305 6.96 18.10 -28.80
CA SER A 305 6.65 17.37 -27.58
C SER A 305 6.11 15.97 -27.86
N GLY A 306 6.73 14.98 -27.23
CA GLY A 306 6.37 13.56 -27.32
C GLY A 306 5.68 13.03 -26.07
N ARG A 307 5.92 11.76 -25.75
CA ARG A 307 5.36 11.05 -24.59
C ARG A 307 6.44 10.29 -23.83
N ILE A 308 6.22 10.15 -22.52
CA ILE A 308 7.00 9.27 -21.65
C ILE A 308 6.16 8.06 -21.30
N ARG A 309 6.77 6.88 -21.22
CA ARG A 309 6.15 5.63 -20.78
C ARG A 309 6.98 5.00 -19.69
N ILE A 310 6.30 4.51 -18.65
CA ILE A 310 6.91 3.82 -17.52
C ILE A 310 6.31 2.42 -17.48
N ASP A 311 7.15 1.40 -17.59
CA ASP A 311 6.72 0.00 -17.50
C ASP A 311 6.73 -0.45 -16.04
N LEU A 312 5.56 -0.55 -15.44
CA LEU A 312 5.39 -1.01 -14.07
C LEU A 312 5.34 -2.55 -13.98
N GLY A 313 5.41 -3.26 -15.10
CA GLY A 313 5.30 -4.71 -15.19
C GLY A 313 3.86 -5.24 -15.24
N MET A 314 2.93 -4.66 -14.47
CA MET A 314 1.50 -4.97 -14.55
C MET A 314 0.75 -4.10 -15.56
N ALA A 315 1.26 -2.90 -15.81
CA ALA A 315 0.71 -1.90 -16.73
C ALA A 315 1.84 -1.00 -17.22
N LYS A 316 1.65 -0.40 -18.40
CA LYS A 316 2.50 0.68 -18.90
C LYS A 316 1.72 1.98 -18.77
N VAL A 317 2.24 2.93 -17.99
CA VAL A 317 1.60 4.22 -17.78
C VAL A 317 2.30 5.28 -18.61
N GLU A 318 1.52 6.18 -19.22
CA GLU A 318 2.05 7.27 -20.03
C GLU A 318 1.98 8.60 -19.26
N ARG A 319 2.97 9.46 -19.47
CA ARG A 319 3.04 10.83 -18.94
C ARG A 319 3.40 11.79 -20.06
N LEU A 320 2.90 13.01 -19.94
CA LEU A 320 3.29 14.10 -20.83
C LEU A 320 4.53 14.80 -20.23
N PRO A 321 5.48 15.23 -21.08
CA PRO A 321 6.58 16.05 -20.64
C PRO A 321 6.06 17.43 -20.20
N THR A 322 6.71 18.01 -19.20
CA THR A 322 6.53 19.42 -18.84
C THR A 322 7.36 20.32 -19.74
N THR A 323 8.49 19.84 -20.25
CA THR A 323 9.33 20.54 -21.23
C THR A 323 9.96 19.55 -22.21
N TRP A 324 10.06 19.95 -23.47
CA TRP A 324 10.69 19.15 -24.53
C TRP A 324 11.49 20.08 -25.44
N THR A 325 12.82 19.92 -25.46
CA THR A 325 13.73 20.68 -26.32
C THR A 325 14.53 19.72 -27.18
N SER A 326 15.31 20.22 -28.13
CA SER A 326 16.21 19.37 -28.93
C SER A 326 17.30 18.67 -28.12
N THR A 327 17.58 19.12 -26.89
CA THR A 327 18.68 18.60 -26.06
C THR A 327 18.20 17.92 -24.78
N HIS A 328 17.02 18.27 -24.25
CA HIS A 328 16.52 17.74 -22.98
C HIS A 328 15.01 17.54 -22.98
N ILE A 329 14.56 16.60 -22.14
CA ILE A 329 13.14 16.33 -21.87
C ILE A 329 12.97 16.38 -20.35
N THR A 330 11.99 17.17 -19.89
CA THR A 330 11.62 17.25 -18.47
C THR A 330 10.21 16.75 -18.28
N PHE A 331 9.97 15.99 -17.21
CA PHE A 331 8.64 15.51 -16.84
C PHE A 331 8.52 15.32 -15.34
N ASP A 332 7.29 15.44 -14.84
CA ASP A 332 6.97 15.20 -13.44
C ASP A 332 6.51 13.76 -13.23
N LEU A 333 7.04 13.16 -12.19
CA LEU A 333 6.70 11.81 -11.76
C LEU A 333 5.97 11.89 -10.43
N GLU A 334 4.64 11.73 -10.46
CA GLU A 334 3.87 11.51 -9.24
C GLU A 334 4.37 10.23 -8.56
N SER A 335 4.94 10.36 -7.37
CA SER A 335 5.59 9.26 -6.67
C SER A 335 5.24 9.30 -5.19
N PHE A 336 5.99 8.53 -4.40
CA PHE A 336 5.75 8.37 -2.97
C PHE A 336 7.06 7.97 -2.28
N ALA A 337 7.09 8.03 -0.95
CA ALA A 337 8.22 7.55 -0.17
C ALA A 337 8.58 6.11 -0.57
N SER A 338 9.87 5.82 -0.77
CA SER A 338 10.46 4.60 -1.35
C SER A 338 10.45 4.46 -2.87
N PHE A 339 9.83 5.37 -3.62
CA PHE A 339 9.76 5.24 -5.08
C PHE A 339 11.13 5.36 -5.76
N GLU A 340 12.09 6.03 -5.13
CA GLU A 340 13.50 6.05 -5.55
C GLU A 340 14.17 4.67 -5.55
N ARG A 341 13.54 3.65 -4.98
CA ARG A 341 14.02 2.25 -4.97
C ARG A 341 13.35 1.38 -6.04
N TYR A 342 12.47 1.95 -6.86
CA TYR A 342 11.80 1.25 -7.95
C TYR A 342 12.68 1.29 -9.20
N ARG A 343 12.88 0.15 -9.85
CA ARG A 343 13.69 0.00 -11.06
C ARG A 343 12.81 -0.17 -12.29
N MET A 344 11.83 0.72 -12.47
CA MET A 344 10.87 0.62 -13.56
C MET A 344 11.48 1.19 -14.84
N PRO A 345 11.52 0.44 -15.95
CA PRO A 345 12.00 0.96 -17.23
C PRO A 345 11.21 2.19 -17.67
N VAL A 346 11.94 3.20 -18.15
CA VAL A 346 11.39 4.44 -18.70
C VAL A 346 11.80 4.56 -20.16
N GLU A 347 10.83 4.88 -21.00
CA GLU A 347 11.00 5.07 -22.44
C GLU A 347 10.35 6.38 -22.87
N VAL A 348 10.86 6.97 -23.95
CA VAL A 348 10.28 8.17 -24.57
C VAL A 348 10.00 7.95 -26.05
N GLN A 349 8.99 8.63 -26.57
CA GLN A 349 8.60 8.60 -27.97
C GLN A 349 8.33 10.03 -28.45
N GLY A 350 9.01 10.46 -29.51
CA GLY A 350 8.76 11.77 -30.14
C GLY A 350 7.43 11.79 -30.92
N SER A 351 6.83 12.97 -31.10
CA SER A 351 5.53 13.15 -31.78
C SER A 351 5.45 12.54 -33.18
N ARG A 352 6.58 12.56 -33.91
CA ARG A 352 6.69 12.08 -35.29
C ARG A 352 7.31 10.68 -35.41
N SER A 353 7.67 10.05 -34.29
CA SER A 353 8.25 8.70 -34.27
C SER A 353 7.23 7.67 -33.80
N ARG A 354 7.32 6.46 -34.36
CA ARG A 354 6.56 5.29 -33.87
C ARG A 354 7.35 4.45 -32.88
N GLU A 355 8.65 4.70 -32.73
CA GLU A 355 9.53 3.92 -31.87
C GLU A 355 9.63 4.53 -30.47
N TRP A 356 9.75 3.65 -29.47
CA TRP A 356 10.02 4.02 -28.09
C TRP A 356 11.51 3.83 -27.84
N VAL A 357 12.16 4.85 -27.27
CA VAL A 357 13.58 4.86 -26.95
C VAL A 357 13.74 4.73 -25.44
N ALA A 358 14.45 3.71 -24.97
CA ALA A 358 14.75 3.54 -23.56
C ALA A 358 15.71 4.62 -23.06
N VAL A 359 15.42 5.21 -21.90
CA VAL A 359 16.19 6.33 -21.33
C VAL A 359 16.69 6.06 -19.91
N GLY A 360 16.42 4.88 -19.35
CA GLY A 360 16.89 4.45 -18.03
C GLY A 360 15.79 3.80 -17.21
N ALA A 361 16.04 3.64 -15.91
CA ALA A 361 15.05 3.20 -14.93
C ALA A 361 14.75 4.29 -13.89
N THR A 362 13.57 4.22 -13.25
CA THR A 362 13.10 5.26 -12.33
C THR A 362 14.08 5.58 -11.20
N ASP A 363 14.74 4.61 -10.58
CA ASP A 363 15.74 4.80 -9.53
C ASP A 363 16.95 5.62 -10.01
N GLN A 364 17.48 5.26 -11.18
CA GLN A 364 18.62 5.96 -11.80
C GLN A 364 18.27 7.40 -12.13
N LEU A 365 17.07 7.63 -12.69
CA LEU A 365 16.61 8.95 -13.09
C LEU A 365 16.34 9.86 -11.87
N ILE A 366 15.72 9.33 -10.81
CA ILE A 366 15.47 10.07 -9.56
C ILE A 366 16.80 10.41 -8.86
N ALA A 367 17.75 9.47 -8.83
CA ALA A 367 19.07 9.70 -8.25
C ALA A 367 19.81 10.84 -8.99
N ALA A 368 19.82 10.80 -10.33
CA ALA A 368 20.44 11.84 -11.16
C ALA A 368 19.82 13.22 -10.91
N ALA A 369 18.49 13.31 -10.83
CA ALA A 369 17.78 14.57 -10.55
C ALA A 369 18.12 15.15 -9.16
N THR A 370 18.31 14.28 -8.16
CA THR A 370 18.66 14.71 -6.80
C THR A 370 20.11 15.20 -6.71
N THR A 371 21.03 14.57 -7.44
CA THR A 371 22.45 14.99 -7.51
C THR A 371 22.70 16.20 -8.42
N GLY A 372 21.81 16.43 -9.39
CA GLY A 372 21.93 17.45 -10.43
C GLY A 372 21.72 18.90 -9.97
N ALA A 373 21.30 19.13 -8.72
CA ALA A 373 21.29 20.48 -8.13
C ALA A 373 22.70 21.05 -7.87
N GLY A 374 23.77 20.29 -8.14
CA GLY A 374 25.16 20.67 -7.87
C GLY A 374 26.04 20.97 -9.09
N HIS A 375 25.66 20.60 -10.32
CA HIS A 375 26.51 20.80 -11.50
C HIS A 375 25.72 21.42 -12.65
N ALA A 376 25.78 22.76 -12.69
CA ALA A 376 25.62 23.51 -13.92
C ALA A 376 26.65 22.98 -14.94
N TRP A 377 26.15 22.55 -16.09
CA TRP A 377 26.94 22.42 -17.32
C TRP A 377 26.72 23.65 -18.18
#